data_AF-A0A948XZ41-F1
#
_entry.id   AF-A0A948XZ41-F1
#
_cell.length_a   1.000
_cell.length_b   1.000
_cell.length_c   1.000
_cell.angle_alpha   90.00
_cell.angle_beta   90.00
_cell.angle_gamma   90.00
#
_symmetry.space_group_name_H-M   'P 1'
#
loop_
_entity.id
_entity.type
_entity.pdbx_description
1 polymer ?
#
loop_
_entity_poly.entity_id
_entity_poly.type
_entity_poly.pdbx_seq_one_letter_code
_entity_poly.pdbx_strand_id
1 'polypeptide(L)'
;MNFENPKIESPKEKNILENKKSAEFRAWITEQALAPSDKWDSDFRDYVNEKYRDNDKEDRREAREVAAERYLKGLDLNIEDLKGKSVLDLGCETGDFVRYCLDNNITKEAYGLDSQLKGEALNENYKDNFFESDFKRDLPVKNLDYILSVGAVSLYADEENLTVLETTINKSLDALSKGGQIRIYPIPKVGESSSLEGVKETEKAILSVLRELEQSKGIQYEMRPIDIHVSGAKKDVWLEQVLIIKQEERIENRISCTQEEKLARIREDIENWADMNGKGIDESIKETVIMLSALDMPTSQSCEGHIESGTSAPWVGISAPNVYGFDRTGNN
;
A
#
# COMPACT_ATOMS: atom_id res chain seq x y z
N MET A 1 -28.19 -10.85 -27.92
CA MET A 1 -28.57 -10.04 -26.75
C MET A 1 -27.55 -8.92 -26.67
N ASN A 2 -27.97 -7.69 -27.00
CA ASN A 2 -27.12 -6.51 -26.81
C ASN A 2 -27.18 -6.14 -25.33
N PHE A 3 -26.03 -6.18 -24.65
CA PHE A 3 -25.88 -5.60 -23.33
C PHE A 3 -25.71 -4.09 -23.52
N GLU A 4 -26.80 -3.35 -23.47
CA GLU A 4 -26.74 -1.90 -23.30
C GLU A 4 -26.25 -1.63 -21.88
N ASN A 5 -25.07 -1.04 -21.75
CA ASN A 5 -24.62 -0.46 -20.48
C ASN A 5 -25.67 0.57 -20.03
N PRO A 6 -26.11 0.54 -18.77
CA PRO A 6 -27.05 1.53 -18.27
C PRO A 6 -26.43 2.92 -18.43
N LYS A 7 -27.10 3.79 -19.18
CA LYS A 7 -26.81 5.22 -19.19
C LYS A 7 -27.01 5.72 -17.76
N ILE A 8 -25.91 6.05 -17.10
CA ILE A 8 -25.94 6.82 -15.86
C ILE A 8 -26.55 8.18 -16.24
N GLU A 9 -27.76 8.45 -15.76
CA GLU A 9 -28.40 9.76 -15.96
C GLU A 9 -27.52 10.84 -15.31
N SER A 10 -27.20 11.90 -16.07
CA SER A 10 -26.41 13.03 -15.55
C SER A 10 -27.09 13.62 -14.32
N PRO A 11 -26.43 13.70 -13.16
CA PRO A 11 -27.09 14.15 -11.94
C PRO A 11 -27.47 15.63 -12.05
N LYS A 12 -28.78 15.95 -12.04
CA LYS A 12 -29.27 17.33 -12.00
C LYS A 12 -29.29 17.94 -10.59
N GLU A 13 -28.58 17.37 -9.62
CA GLU A 13 -28.74 17.77 -8.22
C GLU A 13 -27.45 18.33 -7.63
N LYS A 14 -27.49 19.63 -7.30
CA LYS A 14 -26.51 20.36 -6.45
C LYS A 14 -26.10 19.58 -5.19
N ASN A 15 -26.92 18.62 -4.75
CA ASN A 15 -26.74 17.76 -3.59
C ASN A 15 -25.47 16.87 -3.67
N ILE A 16 -25.01 16.46 -4.86
CA ILE A 16 -23.82 15.59 -4.97
C ILE A 16 -22.53 16.32 -4.58
N LEU A 17 -22.41 17.60 -4.92
CA LEU A 17 -21.23 18.41 -4.56
C LEU A 17 -21.19 18.81 -3.08
N GLU A 18 -22.34 18.78 -2.40
CA GLU A 18 -22.47 19.16 -0.99
C GLU A 18 -21.92 18.06 -0.05
N ASN A 19 -21.98 16.79 -0.46
CA ASN A 19 -21.44 15.67 0.32
C ASN A 19 -20.28 14.97 -0.41
N LYS A 20 -19.08 15.56 -0.32
CA LYS A 20 -17.85 15.03 -0.94
C LYS A 20 -17.40 13.66 -0.40
N LYS A 21 -18.02 13.16 0.68
CA LYS A 21 -17.75 11.82 1.22
C LYS A 21 -18.74 10.76 0.71
N SER A 22 -19.77 11.14 -0.05
CA SER A 22 -20.78 10.21 -0.56
C SER A 22 -20.20 9.26 -1.62
N ALA A 23 -20.79 8.08 -1.76
CA ALA A 23 -20.39 7.11 -2.78
C ALA A 23 -20.68 7.66 -4.19
N GLU A 24 -21.77 8.42 -4.33
CA GLU A 24 -22.21 9.05 -5.57
C GLU A 24 -21.20 10.10 -6.03
N PHE A 25 -20.73 10.96 -5.13
CA PHE A 25 -19.70 11.94 -5.45
C PHE A 25 -18.40 11.24 -5.87
N ARG A 26 -17.97 10.22 -5.13
CA ARG A 26 -16.73 9.49 -5.44
C ARG A 26 -16.78 8.80 -6.79
N ALA A 27 -17.91 8.18 -7.12
CA ALA A 27 -18.13 7.56 -8.43
C ALA A 27 -18.08 8.63 -9.53
N TRP A 28 -18.80 9.74 -9.34
CA TRP A 28 -18.84 10.85 -10.28
C TRP A 28 -17.45 11.48 -10.51
N ILE A 29 -16.71 11.87 -9.46
CA ILE A 29 -15.38 12.46 -9.66
C ILE A 29 -14.41 11.50 -10.33
N THR A 30 -14.54 10.20 -10.05
CA THR A 30 -13.66 9.19 -10.64
C THR A 30 -13.94 9.05 -12.13
N GLU A 31 -15.22 8.95 -12.51
CA GLU A 31 -15.62 8.91 -13.91
C GLU A 31 -15.11 10.15 -14.67
N GLN A 32 -15.35 11.34 -14.11
CA GLN A 32 -15.03 12.60 -14.78
C GLN A 32 -13.51 12.84 -14.84
N ALA A 33 -12.77 12.64 -13.73
CA ALA A 33 -11.33 12.92 -13.68
C ALA A 33 -10.49 11.95 -14.54
N LEU A 34 -11.00 10.74 -14.81
CA LEU A 34 -10.33 9.76 -15.68
C LEU A 34 -10.76 9.86 -17.15
N ALA A 35 -11.83 10.59 -17.45
CA ALA A 35 -12.28 10.84 -18.81
C ALA A 35 -11.41 11.92 -19.50
N PRO A 36 -11.24 11.84 -20.83
CA PRO A 36 -10.70 12.94 -21.63
C PRO A 36 -11.46 14.25 -21.37
N SER A 37 -10.76 15.40 -21.42
CA SER A 37 -11.37 16.70 -21.05
C SER A 37 -12.49 17.18 -21.98
N ASP A 38 -12.54 16.70 -23.22
CA ASP A 38 -13.66 16.93 -24.15
C ASP A 38 -14.92 16.15 -23.75
N LYS A 39 -14.80 15.14 -22.87
CA LYS A 39 -15.89 14.29 -22.38
C LYS A 39 -16.44 14.69 -21.01
N TRP A 40 -15.81 15.64 -20.32
CA TRP A 40 -16.33 16.14 -19.05
C TRP A 40 -17.77 16.65 -19.22
N ASP A 41 -18.57 16.54 -18.18
CA ASP A 41 -19.88 17.20 -18.12
C ASP A 41 -19.72 18.71 -17.78
N SER A 42 -20.82 19.46 -17.73
CA SER A 42 -20.78 20.89 -17.37
C SER A 42 -20.35 21.10 -15.92
N ASP A 43 -20.84 20.24 -15.03
CA ASP A 43 -20.72 20.42 -13.59
C ASP A 43 -19.29 20.15 -13.13
N PHE A 44 -18.62 19.19 -13.75
CA PHE A 44 -17.21 18.90 -13.51
C PHE A 44 -16.31 20.01 -14.05
N ARG A 45 -16.65 20.61 -15.22
CA ARG A 45 -15.92 21.79 -15.71
C ARG A 45 -16.05 22.97 -14.76
N ASP A 46 -17.24 23.20 -14.22
CA ASP A 46 -17.47 24.24 -13.22
C ASP A 46 -16.69 23.94 -11.94
N TYR A 47 -16.67 22.68 -11.50
CA TYR A 47 -15.88 22.23 -10.36
C TYR A 47 -14.37 22.44 -10.54
N VAL A 48 -13.81 22.07 -11.70
CA VAL A 48 -12.41 22.34 -12.07
C VAL A 48 -12.11 23.83 -12.06
N ASN A 49 -13.03 24.67 -12.55
CA ASN A 49 -12.87 26.12 -12.56
C ASN A 49 -12.97 26.75 -11.16
N GLU A 50 -13.80 26.21 -10.27
CA GLU A 50 -13.84 26.58 -8.85
C GLU A 50 -12.49 26.25 -8.19
N LYS A 51 -12.03 24.99 -8.32
CA LYS A 51 -10.75 24.53 -7.79
C LYS A 51 -9.56 25.37 -8.25
N TYR A 52 -9.52 25.70 -9.53
CA TYR A 52 -8.47 26.54 -10.09
C TYR A 52 -8.46 27.94 -9.45
N ARG A 53 -9.64 28.52 -9.19
CA ARG A 53 -9.76 29.84 -8.54
C ARG A 53 -9.43 29.80 -7.06
N ASP A 54 -9.73 28.71 -6.38
CA ASP A 54 -9.43 28.53 -4.96
C ASP A 54 -7.93 28.36 -4.73
N ASN A 55 -7.22 27.67 -5.62
CA ASN A 55 -5.75 27.57 -5.56
C ASN A 55 -5.05 28.94 -5.70
N ASP A 56 -5.67 29.90 -6.38
CA ASP A 56 -5.17 31.28 -6.51
C ASP A 56 -5.48 32.17 -5.28
N LYS A 57 -6.39 31.72 -4.40
CA LYS A 57 -6.76 32.43 -3.17
C LYS A 57 -6.11 31.76 -1.97
N GLU A 58 -4.86 32.12 -1.67
CA GLU A 58 -4.28 31.87 -0.35
C GLU A 58 -5.03 32.69 0.71
N ASP A 59 -6.16 32.17 1.18
CA ASP A 59 -6.96 32.82 2.22
C ASP A 59 -6.32 32.57 3.59
N ARG A 60 -6.04 33.66 4.31
CA ARG A 60 -5.36 33.69 5.62
C ARG A 60 -6.29 33.24 6.76
N ARG A 61 -6.83 32.03 6.68
CA ARG A 61 -7.38 31.36 7.88
C ARG A 61 -6.24 31.01 8.84
N GLU A 62 -6.55 30.81 10.12
CA GLU A 62 -5.54 30.34 11.08
C GLU A 62 -4.95 29.02 10.58
N ALA A 63 -3.64 29.01 10.30
CA ALA A 63 -2.95 27.92 9.61
C ALA A 63 -3.23 26.53 10.22
N ARG A 64 -3.51 26.49 11.53
CA ARG A 64 -3.79 25.25 12.29
C ARG A 64 -5.15 24.63 11.98
N GLU A 65 -6.23 25.41 11.96
CA GLU A 65 -7.58 24.89 11.63
C GLU A 65 -7.62 24.43 10.17
N VAL A 66 -6.97 25.19 9.28
CA VAL A 66 -6.81 24.80 7.88
C VAL A 66 -6.03 23.50 7.73
N ALA A 67 -4.94 23.34 8.49
CA ALA A 67 -4.17 22.10 8.48
C ALA A 67 -5.02 20.91 8.96
N ALA A 68 -5.77 21.05 10.04
CA ALA A 68 -6.65 20.01 10.54
C ALA A 68 -7.76 19.63 9.54
N GLU A 69 -8.44 20.62 8.95
CA GLU A 69 -9.43 20.40 7.90
C GLU A 69 -8.82 19.67 6.69
N ARG A 70 -7.62 20.08 6.25
CA ARG A 70 -6.89 19.42 5.16
C ARG A 70 -6.62 17.96 5.47
N TYR A 71 -6.14 17.65 6.67
CA TYR A 71 -5.85 16.29 7.10
C TYR A 71 -7.11 15.43 7.15
N LEU A 72 -8.14 15.88 7.87
CA LEU A 72 -9.39 15.12 8.03
C LEU A 72 -10.08 14.87 6.68
N LYS A 73 -10.10 15.87 5.80
CA LYS A 73 -10.64 15.72 4.46
C LYS A 73 -9.78 14.78 3.60
N GLY A 74 -8.48 15.05 3.49
CA GLY A 74 -7.55 14.30 2.63
C GLY A 74 -7.43 12.83 3.02
N LEU A 75 -7.40 12.55 4.32
CA LEU A 75 -7.26 11.19 4.85
C LEU A 75 -8.61 10.47 4.99
N ASP A 76 -9.72 11.11 4.60
CA ASP A 76 -11.08 10.62 4.78
C ASP A 76 -11.41 10.16 6.21
N LEU A 77 -11.12 11.05 7.15
CA LEU A 77 -11.35 10.87 8.58
C LEU A 77 -12.27 11.96 9.11
N ASN A 78 -12.85 11.72 10.28
CA ASN A 78 -13.51 12.71 11.11
C ASN A 78 -12.83 12.73 12.47
N ILE A 79 -13.09 13.77 13.27
CA ILE A 79 -12.52 13.92 14.61
C ILE A 79 -12.83 12.70 15.49
N GLU A 80 -14.05 12.15 15.39
CA GLU A 80 -14.46 10.98 16.18
C GLU A 80 -13.66 9.71 15.85
N ASP A 81 -13.11 9.60 14.63
CA ASP A 81 -12.26 8.46 14.25
C ASP A 81 -10.92 8.48 15.01
N LEU A 82 -10.48 9.66 15.44
CA LEU A 82 -9.19 9.90 16.11
C LEU A 82 -9.31 10.01 17.64
N LYS A 83 -10.54 10.07 18.15
CA LYS A 83 -10.78 10.37 19.55
C LYS A 83 -10.26 9.26 20.46
N GLY A 84 -9.32 9.61 21.33
CA GLY A 84 -8.66 8.67 22.24
C GLY A 84 -7.81 7.61 21.53
N LYS A 85 -7.43 7.84 20.27
CA LYS A 85 -6.59 6.93 19.46
C LYS A 85 -5.13 7.34 19.50
N SER A 86 -4.23 6.38 19.31
CA SER A 86 -2.80 6.67 19.15
C SER A 86 -2.49 6.96 17.67
N VAL A 87 -1.92 8.13 17.39
CA VAL A 87 -1.77 8.69 16.04
C VAL A 87 -0.34 9.15 15.82
N LEU A 88 0.28 8.73 14.71
CA LEU A 88 1.57 9.25 14.26
C LEU A 88 1.41 9.94 12.91
N ASP A 89 1.86 11.19 12.79
CA ASP A 89 1.93 11.96 11.56
C ASP A 89 3.36 11.95 10.99
N LEU A 90 3.51 11.37 9.79
CA LEU A 90 4.77 11.30 9.06
C LEU A 90 4.94 12.52 8.15
N GLY A 91 6.02 13.26 8.34
CA GLY A 91 6.30 14.52 7.65
C GLY A 91 5.49 15.70 8.20
N CYS A 92 5.44 15.79 9.53
CA CYS A 92 4.57 16.75 10.23
C CYS A 92 5.06 18.21 10.18
N GLU A 93 6.28 18.47 9.73
CA GLU A 93 6.95 19.79 9.67
C GLU A 93 6.82 20.65 10.95
N THR A 94 5.82 21.54 11.01
CA THR A 94 5.52 22.44 12.13
C THR A 94 4.65 21.79 13.21
N GLY A 95 4.17 20.58 12.96
CA GLY A 95 3.35 19.79 13.86
C GLY A 95 1.92 20.32 14.01
N ASP A 96 1.42 21.14 13.09
CA ASP A 96 0.12 21.80 13.23
C ASP A 96 -1.04 20.83 13.49
N PHE A 97 -1.08 19.70 12.78
CA PHE A 97 -2.12 18.68 12.97
C PHE A 97 -2.00 17.96 14.31
N VAL A 98 -0.78 17.54 14.69
CA VAL A 98 -0.50 16.87 15.96
C VAL A 98 -0.89 17.77 17.13
N ARG A 99 -0.48 19.05 17.09
CA ARG A 99 -0.82 20.02 18.13
C ARG A 99 -2.32 20.30 18.15
N TYR A 100 -2.99 20.38 17.01
CA TYR A 100 -4.45 20.49 16.97
C TYR A 100 -5.14 19.34 17.72
N CYS A 101 -4.66 18.10 17.54
CA CYS A 101 -5.18 16.93 18.27
C CYS A 101 -4.98 17.04 19.79
N LEU A 102 -3.80 17.48 20.23
CA LEU A 102 -3.44 17.63 21.65
C LEU A 102 -4.22 18.78 22.31
N ASP A 103 -4.16 19.98 21.70
CA ASP A 103 -4.73 21.21 22.25
C ASP A 103 -6.27 21.13 22.37
N ASN A 104 -6.92 20.40 21.46
CA ASN A 104 -8.37 20.20 21.46
C ASN A 104 -8.83 18.93 22.21
N ASN A 105 -7.92 18.25 22.93
CA ASN A 105 -8.22 17.01 23.66
C ASN A 105 -8.88 15.92 22.79
N ILE A 106 -8.52 15.84 21.51
CA ILE A 106 -8.97 14.77 20.63
C ILE A 106 -8.31 13.47 21.09
N THR A 107 -7.00 13.49 21.27
CA THR A 107 -6.24 12.40 21.88
C THR A 107 -5.02 12.95 22.62
N LYS A 108 -4.52 12.17 23.58
CA LYS A 108 -3.26 12.45 24.28
C LYS A 108 -2.06 11.78 23.62
N GLU A 109 -2.31 10.83 22.72
CA GLU A 109 -1.30 10.01 22.07
C GLU A 109 -1.16 10.41 20.59
N ALA A 110 -0.99 11.72 20.34
CA ALA A 110 -0.67 12.24 19.02
C ALA A 110 0.83 12.53 18.94
N TYR A 111 1.46 12.07 17.87
CA TYR A 111 2.90 12.17 17.65
C TYR A 111 3.20 12.67 16.24
N GLY A 112 4.29 13.39 16.08
CA GLY A 112 4.81 13.84 14.79
C GLY A 112 6.23 13.38 14.56
N LEU A 113 6.55 12.97 13.34
CA LEU A 113 7.90 12.61 12.92
C LEU A 113 8.25 13.39 11.67
N ASP A 114 9.38 14.08 11.68
CA ASP A 114 9.91 14.76 10.50
C ASP A 114 11.44 14.71 10.50
N SER A 115 12.04 14.74 9.31
CA SER A 115 13.50 14.85 9.17
C SER A 115 14.04 16.22 9.59
N GLN A 116 13.20 17.25 9.57
CA GLN A 116 13.53 18.63 9.91
C GLN A 116 12.35 19.30 10.60
N LEU A 117 12.21 19.07 11.90
CA LEU A 117 11.20 19.75 12.72
C LEU A 117 11.41 21.26 12.70
N LYS A 118 10.31 22.02 12.67
CA LYS A 118 10.33 23.49 12.65
C LYS A 118 9.28 24.09 13.56
N GLY A 119 9.45 25.37 13.87
CA GLY A 119 8.42 26.18 14.53
C GLY A 119 7.98 25.60 15.88
N GLU A 120 6.66 25.52 16.07
CA GLU A 120 6.04 25.09 17.33
C GLU A 120 6.23 23.61 17.65
N ALA A 121 6.67 22.77 16.70
CA ALA A 121 7.04 21.38 16.99
C ALA A 121 8.27 21.30 17.93
N LEU A 122 9.09 22.35 17.98
CA LEU A 122 10.27 22.45 18.87
C LEU A 122 9.93 23.03 20.25
N ASN A 123 8.65 23.31 20.53
CA ASN A 123 8.22 23.85 21.81
C ASN A 123 8.32 22.78 22.90
N GLU A 124 8.92 23.13 24.05
CA GLU A 124 9.14 22.22 25.17
C GLU A 124 7.85 21.57 25.72
N ASN A 125 6.70 22.20 25.51
CA ASN A 125 5.41 21.64 25.91
C ASN A 125 5.03 20.36 25.13
N TYR A 126 5.65 20.12 23.97
CA TYR A 126 5.37 18.98 23.09
C TYR A 126 6.60 18.09 22.83
N LYS A 127 7.67 18.24 23.61
CA LYS A 127 8.95 17.55 23.38
C LYS A 127 8.84 16.02 23.30
N ASP A 128 7.87 15.44 24.00
CA ASP A 128 7.63 13.99 24.04
C ASP A 128 6.72 13.52 22.88
N ASN A 129 6.19 14.45 22.09
CA ASN A 129 5.28 14.20 20.97
C ASN A 129 5.96 14.31 19.60
N PHE A 130 7.11 15.00 19.49
CA PHE A 130 7.79 15.23 18.22
C PHE A 130 9.16 14.58 18.15
N PHE A 131 9.44 13.92 17.03
CA PHE A 131 10.68 13.19 16.80
C PHE A 131 11.36 13.63 15.51
N GLU A 132 12.64 14.02 15.62
CA GLU A 132 13.46 14.33 14.45
C GLU A 132 14.11 13.04 13.91
N SER A 133 13.58 12.50 12.81
CA SER A 133 14.08 11.27 12.16
C SER A 133 13.63 11.20 10.70
N ASP A 134 14.37 10.41 9.91
CA ASP A 134 13.92 9.98 8.59
C ASP A 134 12.96 8.78 8.68
N PHE A 135 12.25 8.50 7.58
CA PHE A 135 11.30 7.37 7.47
C PHE A 135 11.97 6.00 7.25
N LYS A 136 13.30 5.96 7.09
CA LYS A 136 14.05 4.73 6.84
C LYS A 136 14.41 4.00 8.13
N ARG A 137 14.41 4.73 9.26
CA ARG A 137 14.68 4.20 10.60
C ARG A 137 13.43 3.59 11.24
N ASP A 138 13.64 2.89 12.35
CA ASP A 138 12.53 2.39 13.15
C ASP A 138 11.69 3.54 13.72
N LEU A 139 10.37 3.41 13.63
CA LEU A 139 9.45 4.39 14.19
C LEU A 139 9.56 4.44 15.72
N PRO A 140 9.58 5.64 16.32
CA PRO A 140 9.83 5.85 17.76
C PRO A 140 8.67 5.42 18.65
N VAL A 141 7.48 5.27 18.08
CA VAL A 141 6.25 4.89 18.78
C VAL A 141 5.68 3.62 18.14
N LYS A 142 5.11 2.74 18.97
CA LYS A 142 4.53 1.44 18.59
C LYS A 142 3.10 1.34 19.11
N ASN A 143 2.37 0.31 18.65
CA ASN A 143 0.96 0.07 18.99
C ASN A 143 0.06 1.25 18.58
N LEU A 144 0.28 1.78 17.37
CA LEU A 144 -0.44 2.93 16.84
C LEU A 144 -1.79 2.51 16.21
N ASP A 145 -2.88 3.19 16.52
CA ASP A 145 -4.16 3.03 15.82
C ASP A 145 -4.08 3.61 14.40
N TYR A 146 -3.40 4.74 14.24
CA TYR A 146 -3.23 5.42 12.97
C TYR A 146 -1.80 5.86 12.72
N ILE A 147 -1.33 5.61 11.50
CA ILE A 147 -0.12 6.24 10.95
C ILE A 147 -0.54 6.99 9.70
N LEU A 148 -0.33 8.31 9.70
CA LEU A 148 -0.87 9.23 8.71
C LEU A 148 0.28 9.89 7.95
N SER A 149 0.04 10.24 6.69
CA SER A 149 0.95 11.09 5.92
C SER A 149 0.15 11.96 4.96
N VAL A 150 0.33 13.27 5.04
CA VAL A 150 -0.28 14.24 4.12
C VAL A 150 0.80 14.98 3.34
N GLY A 151 1.12 14.47 2.15
CA GLY A 151 2.05 15.09 1.21
C GLY A 151 3.52 14.77 1.42
N ALA A 152 3.91 13.99 2.43
CA ALA A 152 5.30 13.65 2.69
C ALA A 152 5.71 12.30 2.07
N VAL A 153 5.03 11.21 2.44
CA VAL A 153 5.35 9.87 1.93
C VAL A 153 5.03 9.73 0.44
N SER A 154 4.01 10.43 -0.05
CA SER A 154 3.63 10.46 -1.47
C SER A 154 4.72 11.05 -2.38
N LEU A 155 5.66 11.84 -1.83
CA LEU A 155 6.77 12.39 -2.61
C LEU A 155 7.82 11.33 -2.99
N TYR A 156 7.85 10.21 -2.29
CA TYR A 156 8.78 9.11 -2.57
C TYR A 156 8.19 8.06 -3.52
N ALA A 157 7.11 8.41 -4.21
CA ALA A 157 6.39 7.52 -5.11
C ALA A 157 6.87 7.62 -6.58
N ASP A 158 8.13 7.97 -6.79
CA ASP A 158 8.81 7.83 -8.10
C ASP A 158 9.65 6.55 -8.12
N GLU A 159 10.04 6.10 -9.32
CA GLU A 159 10.79 4.85 -9.50
C GLU A 159 12.13 4.84 -8.74
N GLU A 160 12.77 6.00 -8.58
CA GLU A 160 14.06 6.14 -7.90
C GLU A 160 13.95 6.00 -6.38
N ASN A 161 12.78 6.29 -5.81
CA ASN A 161 12.54 6.31 -4.36
C ASN A 161 11.59 5.21 -3.86
N LEU A 162 11.20 4.25 -4.69
CA LEU A 162 10.30 3.16 -4.31
C LEU A 162 10.74 2.38 -3.08
N THR A 163 12.05 2.14 -2.90
CA THR A 163 12.57 1.46 -1.72
C THR A 163 12.28 2.25 -0.44
N VAL A 164 12.21 3.59 -0.51
CA VAL A 164 11.84 4.44 0.63
C VAL A 164 10.36 4.28 0.95
N LEU A 165 9.48 4.28 -0.06
CA LEU A 165 8.05 4.03 0.13
C LEU A 165 7.81 2.66 0.76
N GLU A 166 8.40 1.61 0.19
CA GLU A 166 8.28 0.24 0.70
C GLU A 166 8.79 0.12 2.14
N THR A 167 9.98 0.68 2.41
CA THR A 167 10.56 0.68 3.77
C THR A 167 9.64 1.41 4.74
N THR A 168 9.12 2.58 4.36
CA THR A 168 8.22 3.39 5.19
C THR A 168 6.95 2.63 5.53
N ILE A 169 6.31 2.00 4.54
CA ILE A 169 5.11 1.19 4.76
C ILE A 169 5.44 -0.01 5.66
N ASN A 170 6.55 -0.70 5.42
CA ASN A 170 6.99 -1.84 6.24
C ASN A 170 7.18 -1.46 7.71
N LYS A 171 7.91 -0.37 7.98
CA LYS A 171 8.15 0.12 9.35
C LYS A 171 6.86 0.60 10.01
N SER A 172 5.94 1.16 9.23
CA SER A 172 4.62 1.57 9.68
C SER A 172 3.78 0.36 10.08
N LEU A 173 3.73 -0.69 9.27
CA LEU A 173 3.04 -1.94 9.58
C LEU A 173 3.55 -2.55 10.90
N ASP A 174 4.86 -2.55 11.10
CA ASP A 174 5.48 -3.09 12.33
C ASP A 174 5.22 -2.23 13.58
N ALA A 175 4.65 -1.03 13.42
CA ALA A 175 4.29 -0.12 14.51
C ALA A 175 2.78 -0.04 14.76
N LEU A 176 1.95 -0.60 13.88
CA LEU A 176 0.50 -0.59 14.04
C LEU A 176 0.06 -1.49 15.20
N SER A 177 -0.99 -1.05 15.88
CA SER A 177 -1.79 -1.89 16.77
C SER A 177 -2.67 -2.85 15.98
N LYS A 178 -3.24 -3.85 16.68
CA LYS A 178 -4.23 -4.74 16.10
C LYS A 178 -5.45 -3.94 15.60
N GLY A 179 -5.72 -4.02 14.30
CA GLY A 179 -6.80 -3.26 13.65
C GLY A 179 -6.44 -1.80 13.27
N GLY A 180 -5.19 -1.40 13.51
CA GLY A 180 -4.67 -0.09 13.12
C GLY A 180 -4.57 0.09 11.60
N GLN A 181 -4.43 1.33 11.17
CA GLN A 181 -4.44 1.70 9.74
C GLN A 181 -3.31 2.66 9.40
N ILE A 182 -2.73 2.49 8.22
CA ILE A 182 -1.88 3.49 7.58
C ILE A 182 -2.75 4.25 6.57
N ARG A 183 -2.65 5.58 6.55
CA ARG A 183 -3.33 6.42 5.55
C ARG A 183 -2.36 7.42 4.93
N ILE A 184 -2.22 7.36 3.61
CA ILE A 184 -1.30 8.21 2.85
C ILE A 184 -2.12 8.98 1.81
N TYR A 185 -1.98 10.30 1.80
CA TYR A 185 -2.63 11.20 0.85
C TYR A 185 -1.69 12.35 0.47
N PRO A 186 -1.77 12.91 -0.75
CA PRO A 186 -2.53 12.41 -1.89
C PRO A 186 -1.78 11.33 -2.67
N ILE A 187 -2.51 10.35 -3.18
CA ILE A 187 -2.05 9.44 -4.23
C ILE A 187 -2.69 9.88 -5.55
N PRO A 188 -1.91 10.35 -6.52
CA PRO A 188 -2.47 10.88 -7.76
C PRO A 188 -2.85 9.76 -8.74
N LYS A 189 -3.90 9.99 -9.53
CA LYS A 189 -4.35 9.06 -10.58
C LYS A 189 -4.89 9.82 -11.78
N VAL A 190 -4.57 9.35 -12.98
CA VAL A 190 -5.04 9.92 -14.25
C VAL A 190 -5.60 8.85 -15.17
N GLY A 191 -6.46 9.25 -16.11
CA GLY A 191 -6.93 8.34 -17.15
C GLY A 191 -5.82 7.94 -18.12
N GLU A 192 -5.98 6.79 -18.78
CA GLU A 192 -5.03 6.26 -19.77
C GLU A 192 -4.72 7.25 -20.91
N SER A 193 -5.72 8.06 -21.28
CA SER A 193 -5.62 9.08 -22.33
C SER A 193 -4.90 10.36 -21.89
N SER A 194 -4.60 10.53 -20.60
CA SER A 194 -3.92 11.71 -20.07
C SER A 194 -2.48 11.80 -20.60
N SER A 195 -1.99 13.03 -20.82
CA SER A 195 -0.59 13.29 -21.17
C SER A 195 0.34 13.35 -19.96
N LEU A 196 -0.18 13.18 -18.74
CA LEU A 196 0.59 13.27 -17.49
C LEU A 196 1.30 11.93 -17.20
N GLU A 197 2.31 11.58 -18.01
CA GLU A 197 2.94 10.26 -17.95
C GLU A 197 3.62 9.99 -16.60
N GLY A 198 4.27 11.00 -15.99
CA GLY A 198 4.87 10.85 -14.67
C GLY A 198 3.85 10.47 -13.58
N VAL A 199 2.59 10.93 -13.68
CA VAL A 199 1.52 10.53 -12.75
C VAL A 199 1.14 9.06 -12.95
N LYS A 200 1.10 8.58 -14.20
CA LYS A 200 0.83 7.16 -14.49
C LYS A 200 1.95 6.25 -13.99
N GLU A 201 3.20 6.67 -14.18
CA GLU A 201 4.37 5.96 -13.71
C GLU A 201 4.35 5.86 -12.18
N THR A 202 4.11 6.97 -11.48
CA THR A 202 3.92 6.98 -10.01
C THR A 202 2.81 6.04 -9.55
N GLU A 203 1.62 6.06 -10.18
CA GLU A 203 0.53 5.14 -9.80
C GLU A 203 0.94 3.67 -9.97
N LYS A 204 1.54 3.32 -11.11
CA LYS A 204 2.02 1.94 -11.38
C LYS A 204 3.07 1.50 -10.37
N ALA A 205 4.00 2.39 -10.04
CA ALA A 205 5.09 2.15 -9.11
C ALA A 205 4.57 1.86 -7.69
N ILE A 206 3.63 2.68 -7.19
CA ILE A 206 2.95 2.45 -5.91
C ILE A 206 2.20 1.11 -5.92
N LEU A 207 1.45 0.82 -6.99
CA LEU A 207 0.69 -0.43 -7.09
C LEU A 207 1.58 -1.67 -7.10
N SER A 208 2.79 -1.58 -7.67
CA SER A 208 3.78 -2.67 -7.61
C SER A 208 4.17 -2.98 -6.17
N VAL A 209 4.57 -1.96 -5.40
CA VAL A 209 4.93 -2.09 -3.98
C VAL A 209 3.79 -2.69 -3.17
N LEU A 210 2.55 -2.22 -3.39
CA LEU A 210 1.38 -2.71 -2.66
C LEU A 210 1.07 -4.18 -2.96
N ARG A 211 1.22 -4.64 -4.21
CA ARG A 211 1.04 -6.06 -4.57
C ARG A 211 2.09 -6.96 -3.93
N GLU A 212 3.34 -6.51 -3.89
CA GLU A 212 4.42 -7.25 -3.23
C GLU A 212 4.18 -7.36 -1.72
N LEU A 213 3.75 -6.28 -1.08
CA LEU A 213 3.39 -6.28 0.34
C LEU A 213 2.14 -7.11 0.63
N GLU A 214 1.14 -7.10 -0.25
CA GLU A 214 -0.04 -7.97 -0.16
C GLU A 214 0.38 -9.45 -0.18
N GLN A 215 1.25 -9.84 -1.11
CA GLN A 215 1.75 -11.22 -1.21
C GLN A 215 2.65 -11.63 -0.04
N SER A 216 3.57 -10.77 0.37
CA SER A 216 4.60 -11.09 1.38
C SER A 216 4.11 -10.92 2.82
N LYS A 217 3.30 -9.89 3.09
CA LYS A 217 2.81 -9.54 4.42
C LYS A 217 1.32 -9.82 4.63
N GLY A 218 0.53 -10.02 3.58
CA GLY A 218 -0.91 -10.21 3.72
C GLY A 218 -1.59 -8.92 4.18
N ILE A 219 -1.17 -7.79 3.63
CA ILE A 219 -1.89 -6.53 3.85
C ILE A 219 -3.15 -6.48 2.99
N GLN A 220 -4.13 -5.71 3.45
CA GLN A 220 -5.24 -5.25 2.63
C GLN A 220 -5.03 -3.77 2.35
N TYR A 221 -5.32 -3.31 1.14
CA TYR A 221 -5.27 -1.89 0.81
C TYR A 221 -6.46 -1.43 -0.04
N GLU A 222 -6.81 -0.15 0.08
CA GLU A 222 -7.86 0.52 -0.66
C GLU A 222 -7.34 1.86 -1.19
N MET A 223 -7.57 2.15 -2.47
CA MET A 223 -7.36 3.46 -3.08
C MET A 223 -8.70 4.17 -3.19
N ARG A 224 -8.96 5.15 -2.33
CA ARG A 224 -10.26 5.80 -2.21
C ARG A 224 -10.23 7.22 -2.80
N PRO A 225 -11.07 7.52 -3.82
CA PRO A 225 -11.16 8.87 -4.39
C PRO A 225 -11.62 9.90 -3.35
N ILE A 226 -10.93 11.05 -3.30
CA ILE A 226 -11.21 12.13 -2.35
C ILE A 226 -11.61 13.41 -3.08
N ASP A 227 -10.81 13.83 -4.05
CA ASP A 227 -11.00 15.09 -4.75
C ASP A 227 -10.21 15.07 -6.07
N ILE A 228 -10.14 16.23 -6.73
CA ILE A 228 -9.21 16.47 -7.85
C ILE A 228 -8.18 17.53 -7.47
N HIS A 229 -7.03 17.42 -8.10
CA HIS A 229 -6.06 18.49 -8.19
C HIS A 229 -6.19 19.20 -9.54
N VAL A 230 -5.99 20.52 -9.55
CA VAL A 230 -5.94 21.32 -10.78
C VAL A 230 -4.67 22.17 -10.76
N SER A 231 -3.78 21.96 -11.73
CA SER A 231 -2.49 22.66 -11.78
C SER A 231 -2.20 23.30 -13.14
N GLY A 232 -1.36 24.34 -13.10
CA GLY A 232 -0.77 24.98 -14.27
C GLY A 232 -1.75 25.78 -15.14
N ALA A 233 -1.19 26.48 -16.13
CA ALA A 233 -1.97 27.31 -17.06
C ALA A 233 -2.93 26.49 -17.95
N LYS A 234 -2.63 25.21 -18.16
CA LYS A 234 -3.45 24.27 -18.95
C LYS A 234 -4.59 23.64 -18.16
N LYS A 235 -4.67 23.89 -16.83
CA LYS A 235 -5.60 23.22 -15.92
C LYS A 235 -5.48 21.71 -16.06
N ASP A 236 -4.27 21.20 -15.90
CA ASP A 236 -4.02 19.77 -15.82
C ASP A 236 -4.77 19.22 -14.60
N VAL A 237 -5.55 18.16 -14.79
CA VAL A 237 -6.41 17.58 -13.76
C VAL A 237 -5.99 16.13 -13.50
N TRP A 238 -5.91 15.78 -12.22
CA TRP A 238 -5.79 14.39 -11.79
C TRP A 238 -6.66 14.15 -10.56
N LEU A 239 -7.06 12.89 -10.39
CA LEU A 239 -7.77 12.41 -9.22
C LEU A 239 -6.78 12.32 -8.04
N GLU A 240 -7.15 12.85 -6.89
CA GLU A 240 -6.45 12.66 -5.63
C GLU A 240 -7.16 11.57 -4.82
N GLN A 241 -6.41 10.55 -4.43
CA GLN A 241 -6.90 9.42 -3.65
C GLN A 241 -6.18 9.35 -2.29
N VAL A 242 -6.85 8.78 -1.30
CA VAL A 242 -6.18 8.29 -0.09
C VAL A 242 -5.90 6.80 -0.26
N LEU A 243 -4.67 6.40 0.03
CA LEU A 243 -4.28 5.02 0.20
C LEU A 243 -4.51 4.62 1.66
N ILE A 244 -5.37 3.64 1.88
CA ILE A 244 -5.63 3.06 3.21
C ILE A 244 -5.03 1.67 3.22
N ILE A 245 -4.13 1.39 4.14
CA ILE A 245 -3.52 0.07 4.32
C ILE A 245 -3.89 -0.46 5.70
N LYS A 246 -4.32 -1.72 5.74
CA LYS A 246 -4.62 -2.46 6.96
C LYS A 246 -3.77 -3.72 6.98
N GLN A 247 -3.29 -4.08 8.15
CA GLN A 247 -2.79 -5.42 8.34
C GLN A 247 -4.00 -6.33 8.56
N GLU A 248 -4.16 -7.34 7.73
CA GLU A 248 -5.20 -8.35 7.98
C GLU A 248 -4.92 -8.99 9.34
N GLU A 249 -5.98 -9.21 10.13
CA GLU A 249 -5.86 -10.15 11.24
C GLU A 249 -5.47 -11.48 10.62
N ARG A 250 -4.18 -11.80 10.66
CA ARG A 250 -3.77 -13.19 10.60
C ARG A 250 -4.46 -13.82 11.79
N ILE A 251 -5.61 -14.46 11.55
CA ILE A 251 -6.09 -15.53 12.43
C ILE A 251 -4.83 -16.31 12.73
N GLU A 252 -4.48 -16.43 14.01
CA GLU A 252 -3.35 -17.22 14.49
C GLU A 252 -3.62 -18.72 14.24
N ASN A 253 -3.92 -19.08 12.99
CA ASN A 253 -3.66 -20.38 12.38
C ASN A 253 -2.34 -20.35 11.60
N ARG A 254 -1.50 -19.34 11.82
CA ARG A 254 -0.05 -19.58 11.81
C ARG A 254 0.31 -20.22 13.13
N ILE A 255 0.09 -21.53 13.15
CA ILE A 255 1.15 -22.41 13.61
C ILE A 255 2.44 -21.82 13.05
N SER A 256 3.30 -21.29 13.93
CA SER A 256 4.67 -21.03 13.57
C SER A 256 5.17 -22.36 13.06
N CYS A 257 5.21 -22.50 11.74
CA CYS A 257 5.82 -23.66 11.13
C CYS A 257 7.29 -23.53 11.48
N THR A 258 7.67 -24.12 12.61
CA THR A 258 9.06 -24.23 13.02
C THR A 258 9.80 -24.84 11.83
N GLN A 259 11.13 -24.67 11.76
CA GLN A 259 11.90 -25.38 10.73
C GLN A 259 11.56 -26.88 10.73
N GLU A 260 11.19 -27.44 11.88
CA GLU A 260 10.74 -28.82 12.06
C GLU A 260 9.39 -29.11 11.41
N GLU A 261 8.43 -28.19 11.44
CA GLU A 261 7.14 -28.37 10.75
C GLU A 261 7.25 -28.15 9.23
N LYS A 262 8.11 -27.21 8.78
CA LYS A 262 8.38 -27.02 7.34
C LYS A 262 9.01 -28.30 6.80
N LEU A 263 9.96 -28.85 7.56
CA LEU A 263 10.60 -30.12 7.29
C LEU A 263 9.61 -31.29 7.32
N ALA A 264 8.67 -31.31 8.28
CA ALA A 264 7.64 -32.36 8.36
C ALA A 264 6.70 -32.36 7.16
N ARG A 265 6.26 -31.18 6.70
CA ARG A 265 5.42 -31.06 5.49
C ARG A 265 6.17 -31.48 4.24
N ILE A 266 7.42 -31.01 4.08
CA ILE A 266 8.26 -31.40 2.94
C ILE A 266 8.52 -32.90 2.93
N ARG A 267 8.70 -33.52 4.10
CA ARG A 267 8.80 -34.97 4.25
C ARG A 267 7.53 -35.68 3.78
N GLU A 268 6.37 -35.23 4.23
CA GLU A 268 5.08 -35.79 3.81
C GLU A 268 4.86 -35.64 2.30
N ASP A 269 5.16 -34.46 1.75
CA ASP A 269 5.04 -34.20 0.31
C ASP A 269 5.95 -35.12 -0.50
N ILE A 270 7.23 -35.25 -0.11
CA ILE A 270 8.21 -36.10 -0.79
C ILE A 270 7.89 -37.58 -0.66
N GLU A 271 7.32 -38.02 0.45
CA GLU A 271 6.87 -39.41 0.61
C GLU A 271 5.78 -39.79 -0.41
N ASN A 272 5.02 -38.79 -0.88
CA ASN A 272 3.98 -38.95 -1.89
C ASN A 272 4.48 -38.72 -3.32
N TRP A 273 5.75 -38.33 -3.52
CA TRP A 273 6.31 -38.19 -4.87
C TRP A 273 6.53 -39.56 -5.49
N ALA A 274 6.14 -39.70 -6.75
CA ALA A 274 6.36 -40.90 -7.52
C ALA A 274 6.75 -40.52 -8.96
N ASP A 275 7.62 -41.30 -9.58
CA ASP A 275 7.92 -41.17 -11.00
C ASP A 275 6.71 -41.59 -11.87
N MET A 276 6.84 -41.45 -13.19
CA MET A 276 5.78 -41.86 -14.13
C MET A 276 5.39 -43.35 -14.04
N ASN A 277 6.19 -44.18 -13.37
CA ASN A 277 5.91 -45.60 -13.13
C ASN A 277 5.34 -45.85 -11.73
N GLY A 278 5.03 -44.80 -10.97
CA GLY A 278 4.48 -44.91 -9.62
C GLY A 278 5.52 -45.31 -8.56
N LYS A 279 6.83 -45.19 -8.85
CA LYS A 279 7.89 -45.50 -7.89
C LYS A 279 8.34 -44.24 -7.16
N GLY A 280 8.37 -44.29 -5.82
CA GLY A 280 8.83 -43.19 -4.99
C GLY A 280 10.34 -42.96 -5.04
N ILE A 281 10.80 -41.90 -4.36
CA ILE A 281 12.23 -41.55 -4.24
C ILE A 281 12.99 -42.65 -3.50
N ASP A 282 14.18 -42.99 -3.99
CA ASP A 282 15.08 -43.93 -3.33
C ASP A 282 15.46 -43.47 -1.92
N GLU A 283 15.32 -44.36 -0.94
CA GLU A 283 15.55 -44.07 0.49
C GLU A 283 16.96 -43.53 0.78
N SER A 284 17.97 -43.93 -0.02
CA SER A 284 19.35 -43.50 0.19
C SER A 284 19.60 -42.02 -0.13
N ILE A 285 18.75 -41.39 -0.96
CA ILE A 285 18.84 -39.97 -1.33
C ILE A 285 17.68 -39.11 -0.80
N LYS A 286 16.62 -39.73 -0.28
CA LYS A 286 15.37 -39.07 0.13
C LYS A 286 15.60 -37.89 1.09
N GLU A 287 16.38 -38.08 2.15
CA GLU A 287 16.66 -37.00 3.13
C GLU A 287 17.42 -35.82 2.50
N THR A 288 18.30 -36.09 1.53
CA THR A 288 19.03 -35.03 0.80
C THR A 288 18.07 -34.17 -0.02
N VAL A 289 17.11 -34.79 -0.71
CA VAL A 289 16.07 -34.09 -1.48
C VAL A 289 15.16 -33.25 -0.56
N ILE A 290 14.80 -33.80 0.61
CA ILE A 290 14.03 -33.08 1.65
C ILE A 290 14.75 -31.81 2.09
N MET A 291 16.05 -31.91 2.41
CA MET A 291 16.81 -30.77 2.91
C MET A 291 17.03 -29.69 1.83
N LEU A 292 17.30 -30.09 0.59
CA LEU A 292 17.45 -29.14 -0.53
C LEU A 292 16.14 -28.43 -0.84
N SER A 293 15.01 -29.16 -0.80
CA SER A 293 13.67 -28.58 -0.96
C SER A 293 13.35 -27.59 0.18
N ALA A 294 13.76 -27.89 1.41
CA ALA A 294 13.58 -26.99 2.56
C ALA A 294 14.35 -25.67 2.43
N LEU A 295 15.46 -25.69 1.69
CA LEU A 295 16.28 -24.52 1.33
C LEU A 295 15.83 -23.81 0.05
N ASP A 296 14.68 -24.20 -0.51
CA ASP A 296 14.13 -23.65 -1.76
C ASP A 296 15.11 -23.80 -2.96
N MET A 297 15.96 -24.83 -2.93
CA MET A 297 16.88 -25.17 -4.03
C MET A 297 16.19 -26.12 -5.01
N PRO A 298 16.08 -25.76 -6.31
CA PRO A 298 15.51 -26.65 -7.32
C PRO A 298 16.33 -27.92 -7.48
N THR A 299 15.68 -29.09 -7.38
CA THR A 299 16.31 -30.39 -7.58
C THR A 299 15.66 -31.21 -8.70
N SER A 300 16.47 -31.96 -9.43
CA SER A 300 16.05 -33.16 -10.17
C SER A 300 16.67 -34.39 -9.50
N GLN A 301 16.04 -35.55 -9.65
CA GLN A 301 16.53 -36.77 -9.03
C GLN A 301 16.16 -37.98 -9.87
N SER A 302 16.96 -39.04 -9.74
CA SER A 302 16.63 -40.36 -10.29
C SER A 302 16.78 -41.40 -9.20
N CYS A 303 15.77 -42.25 -9.07
CA CYS A 303 15.83 -43.43 -8.21
C CYS A 303 16.81 -44.46 -8.81
N GLU A 304 17.46 -45.24 -7.96
CA GLU A 304 18.35 -46.31 -8.38
C GLU A 304 17.57 -47.34 -9.24
N GLY A 305 18.12 -47.77 -10.38
CA GLY A 305 17.64 -48.97 -11.06
C GLY A 305 16.46 -48.85 -12.02
N HIS A 306 16.39 -47.82 -12.87
CA HIS A 306 15.82 -48.02 -14.21
C HIS A 306 16.85 -48.74 -15.09
N ILE A 307 16.88 -50.07 -14.89
CA ILE A 307 17.71 -51.03 -15.63
C ILE A 307 17.23 -51.04 -17.09
N GLU A 308 17.68 -50.07 -17.88
CA GLU A 308 17.83 -50.18 -19.34
C GLU A 308 18.61 -49.00 -19.94
N SER A 309 18.67 -47.82 -19.30
CA SER A 309 19.67 -46.78 -19.62
C SER A 309 19.76 -45.72 -18.51
N GLY A 310 20.73 -45.86 -17.60
CA GLY A 310 20.92 -44.90 -16.51
C GLY A 310 22.15 -45.21 -15.65
N THR A 311 22.62 -44.19 -14.93
CA THR A 311 23.72 -44.27 -13.95
C THR A 311 23.44 -45.35 -12.90
N SER A 312 24.46 -46.13 -12.55
CA SER A 312 24.37 -47.30 -11.67
C SER A 312 24.13 -46.98 -10.18
N ALA A 313 23.71 -45.76 -9.86
CA ALA A 313 23.52 -45.25 -8.50
C ALA A 313 22.49 -44.11 -8.52
N PRO A 314 21.77 -43.88 -7.41
CA PRO A 314 20.82 -42.79 -7.28
C PRO A 314 21.58 -41.44 -7.29
N TRP A 315 20.95 -40.40 -7.82
CA TRP A 315 21.57 -39.08 -7.94
C TRP A 315 20.56 -37.95 -7.72
N VAL A 316 21.10 -36.80 -7.31
CA VAL A 316 20.36 -35.53 -7.17
C VAL A 316 21.09 -34.45 -7.97
N GLY A 317 20.41 -33.86 -8.95
CA GLY A 317 20.87 -32.72 -9.73
C GLY A 317 20.34 -31.43 -9.10
N ILE A 318 21.19 -30.42 -8.95
CA ILE A 318 20.83 -29.11 -8.39
C ILE A 318 21.03 -28.07 -9.50
N SER A 319 20.04 -27.20 -9.70
CA SER A 319 20.11 -26.13 -10.70
C SER A 319 20.11 -24.76 -10.04
N ALA A 320 20.79 -23.80 -10.67
CA ALA A 320 20.71 -22.40 -10.25
C ALA A 320 19.28 -21.85 -10.46
N PRO A 321 18.80 -20.92 -9.62
CA PRO A 321 17.53 -20.24 -9.85
C PRO A 321 17.53 -19.56 -11.23
N ASN A 322 16.43 -19.66 -11.99
CA ASN A 322 16.20 -19.02 -13.29
C ASN A 322 16.87 -19.65 -14.53
N VAL A 323 17.27 -20.93 -14.48
CA VAL A 323 17.55 -21.68 -15.71
C VAL A 323 16.22 -22.13 -16.33
N TYR A 324 15.89 -21.63 -17.52
CA TYR A 324 14.67 -21.97 -18.26
C TYR A 324 14.53 -23.50 -18.43
N GLY A 325 13.39 -24.06 -18.01
CA GLY A 325 13.02 -25.46 -18.26
C GLY A 325 12.76 -26.35 -17.04
N PHE A 326 12.78 -25.82 -15.81
CA PHE A 326 12.49 -26.58 -14.59
C PHE A 326 11.23 -26.06 -13.89
N ASP A 327 10.10 -26.73 -14.11
CA ASP A 327 8.91 -26.61 -13.26
C ASP A 327 9.06 -27.54 -12.05
N ARG A 328 8.60 -27.09 -10.87
CA ARG A 328 8.62 -27.82 -9.59
C ARG A 328 7.80 -29.12 -9.62
N THR A 329 7.09 -29.38 -10.71
CA THR A 329 6.25 -30.57 -10.89
C THR A 329 7.01 -31.80 -11.38
N GLY A 330 8.31 -31.69 -11.71
CA GLY A 330 9.12 -32.84 -12.10
C GLY A 330 8.66 -33.53 -13.40
N ASN A 331 7.77 -32.89 -14.17
CA ASN A 331 7.33 -33.39 -15.47
C ASN A 331 8.22 -32.82 -16.57
N ASN A 332 8.96 -33.71 -17.23
CA ASN A 332 9.38 -33.53 -18.63
C ASN A 332 8.44 -34.32 -19.53
#